data_AF-A0A067QN47-F1
#
_entry.id   AF-A0A067QN47-F1
#
_cell.length_a   1.000
_cell.length_b   1.000
_cell.length_c   1.000
_cell.angle_alpha   90.00
_cell.angle_beta   90.00
_cell.angle_gamma   90.00
#
_symmetry.space_group_name_H-M   'P 1'
#
loop_
_entity.id
_entity.type
_entity.pdbx_description
1 polymer ?
#
loop_
_entity_poly.entity_id
_entity_poly.type
_entity_poly.pdbx_seq_one_letter_code
_entity_poly.pdbx_strand_id
1 'polypeptide(L)'
;MPSIGNSLDMPSTEQWNTLAEWRHKYGDLTSMRSPNQPILFINSPSLANKLLDKKSGIYSGRPALPMTSGLVGRDSSIVVASYRIERFRE
;
A
#
# COMPACT_ATOMS: atom_id res chain seq x y z
N MET A 1 -5.76 -17.54 21.38
CA MET A 1 -4.42 -17.35 20.75
C MET A 1 -4.55 -16.20 19.75
N PRO A 2 -3.79 -15.10 19.85
CA PRO A 2 -3.98 -13.95 18.97
C PRO A 2 -3.19 -14.19 17.67
N SER A 3 -3.59 -15.19 16.89
CA SER A 3 -2.99 -15.50 15.58
C SER A 3 -3.61 -14.70 14.44
N ILE A 4 -4.74 -14.04 14.69
CA ILE A 4 -5.34 -13.06 13.80
C ILE A 4 -4.81 -11.71 14.27
N GLY A 5 -3.82 -11.16 13.56
CA GLY A 5 -3.42 -9.76 13.76
C GLY A 5 -4.58 -8.81 13.43
N ASN A 6 -4.31 -7.51 13.27
CA ASN A 6 -5.34 -6.50 12.94
C ASN A 6 -6.10 -6.75 11.61
N SER A 7 -5.94 -7.91 10.97
CA SER A 7 -6.72 -8.34 9.79
C SER A 7 -8.23 -8.33 9.99
N LEU A 8 -8.73 -8.47 11.21
CA LEU A 8 -10.16 -8.29 11.53
C LEU A 8 -10.61 -6.82 11.50
N ASP A 9 -9.69 -5.87 11.70
CA ASP A 9 -9.96 -4.43 11.58
C ASP A 9 -9.89 -3.95 10.12
N MET A 10 -9.62 -4.83 9.16
CA MET A 10 -9.54 -4.42 7.75
C MET A 10 -10.96 -4.15 7.23
N PRO A 11 -11.28 -2.92 6.81
CA PRO A 11 -12.58 -2.63 6.24
C PRO A 11 -12.76 -3.39 4.92
N SER A 12 -13.84 -4.17 4.83
CA SER A 12 -14.22 -4.91 3.62
C SER A 12 -14.99 -4.04 2.62
N THR A 13 -15.62 -2.96 3.12
CA THR A 13 -16.51 -2.07 2.36
C THR A 13 -16.13 -0.62 2.66
N GLU A 14 -16.16 0.26 1.65
CA GLU A 14 -15.87 1.70 1.78
C GLU A 14 -14.60 2.04 2.57
N GLN A 15 -13.49 1.41 2.19
CA GLN A 15 -12.22 1.48 2.93
C GLN A 15 -11.77 2.92 3.22
N TRP A 16 -12.02 3.87 2.31
CA TRP A 16 -11.67 5.28 2.47
C TRP A 16 -12.33 5.94 3.69
N ASN A 17 -13.56 5.55 4.05
CA ASN A 17 -14.27 6.10 5.21
C ASN A 17 -13.59 5.68 6.52
N THR A 18 -13.29 4.39 6.65
CA THR A 18 -12.58 3.87 7.83
C THR A 18 -11.16 4.42 7.94
N LEU A 19 -10.47 4.60 6.81
CA LEU A 19 -9.14 5.22 6.79
C LEU A 19 -9.19 6.69 7.24
N ALA A 20 -10.23 7.42 6.84
CA ALA A 20 -10.45 8.79 7.32
C ALA A 20 -10.70 8.82 8.84
N GLU A 21 -11.47 7.88 9.39
CA GLU A 21 -11.66 7.77 10.84
C GLU A 21 -10.36 7.42 11.59
N TRP A 22 -9.53 6.54 11.01
CA TRP A 22 -8.23 6.19 11.58
C TRP A 22 -7.28 7.37 11.68
N ARG A 23 -7.42 8.37 10.80
CA ARG A 23 -6.69 9.62 10.94
C ARG A 23 -6.98 10.29 12.28
N HIS A 24 -8.25 10.35 12.67
CA HIS A 24 -8.65 10.96 13.95
C HIS A 24 -8.22 10.12 15.15
N LYS A 25 -8.21 8.78 15.00
CA LYS A 25 -7.91 7.86 16.11
C LYS A 25 -6.41 7.62 16.34
N TYR A 26 -5.62 7.52 15.27
CA TYR A 26 -4.22 7.10 15.31
C TYR A 26 -3.25 8.14 14.74
N GLY A 27 -3.76 9.17 14.07
CA GLY A 27 -2.98 10.28 13.52
C GLY A 27 -2.64 10.15 12.04
N ASP A 28 -1.65 10.92 11.61
CA ASP A 28 -1.32 11.11 10.19
C ASP A 28 -0.65 9.89 9.52
N LEU A 29 -0.20 8.92 10.31
CA LEU A 29 0.44 7.69 9.83
C LEU A 29 -0.03 6.49 10.66
N THR A 30 -0.70 5.54 10.02
CA THR A 30 -1.26 4.36 10.69
C THR A 30 -0.65 3.09 10.12
N SER A 31 -0.07 2.24 10.97
CA SER A 31 0.45 0.94 10.55
C SER A 31 -0.51 -0.17 10.92
N MET A 32 -0.75 -1.07 9.98
CA MET A 32 -1.56 -2.27 10.16
C MET A 32 -0.71 -3.50 9.82
N ARG A 33 -0.64 -4.45 10.74
CA ARG A 33 0.10 -5.69 10.53
C ARG A 33 -0.87 -6.79 10.11
N SER A 34 -0.91 -7.06 8.82
CA SER A 34 -1.53 -8.28 8.30
C SER A 34 -0.50 -9.43 8.33
N PRO A 35 -0.93 -10.70 8.49
CA PRO A 35 -0.04 -11.86 8.60
C PRO A 35 1.00 -11.98 7.48
N ASN A 36 0.64 -11.54 6.27
CA ASN A 36 1.47 -11.71 5.08
C ASN A 36 2.23 -10.43 4.67
N GLN A 37 1.75 -9.25 5.06
CA GLN A 37 2.33 -7.98 4.64
C GLN A 37 1.99 -6.85 5.62
N PRO A 38 2.98 -6.11 6.13
CA PRO A 38 2.69 -4.87 6.85
C PRO A 38 2.20 -3.80 5.87
N ILE A 39 1.09 -3.15 6.20
CA ILE A 39 0.48 -2.07 5.42
C ILE A 39 0.62 -0.77 6.22
N LEU A 40 0.99 0.30 5.52
CA LEU A 40 1.13 1.63 6.11
C LEU A 40 0.18 2.58 5.38
N PHE A 41 -0.71 3.21 6.13
CA PHE A 41 -1.68 4.18 5.63
C PHE A 41 -1.20 5.60 5.93
N ILE A 42 -1.12 6.43 4.89
CA ILE A 42 -0.71 7.83 4.98
C ILE A 42 -1.98 8.68 4.91
N ASN A 43 -2.32 9.36 6.00
CA ASN A 43 -3.54 10.16 6.12
C ASN A 43 -3.30 11.68 6.03
N SER A 44 -2.05 12.09 5.77
CA SER A 44 -1.65 13.50 5.67
C SER A 44 -1.12 13.85 4.28
N PRO A 45 -1.61 14.93 3.65
CA PRO A 45 -1.18 15.33 2.32
C PRO A 45 0.29 15.78 2.29
N SER A 46 0.79 16.41 3.35
CA SER A 46 2.19 16.82 3.44
C SER A 46 3.13 15.63 3.55
N LEU A 47 2.72 14.60 4.30
CA LEU A 47 3.47 13.35 4.43
C LEU A 47 3.42 12.54 3.12
N ALA A 48 2.27 12.50 2.46
CA ALA A 48 2.11 11.87 1.15
C ALA A 48 3.06 12.50 0.12
N ASN A 49 3.13 13.83 0.05
CA ASN A 49 4.07 14.51 -0.85
C ASN A 49 5.54 14.20 -0.47
N LYS A 50 5.88 14.24 0.82
CA LYS A 50 7.25 13.94 1.27
C LYS A 50 7.71 12.51 0.95
N LEU A 51 6.80 11.53 0.98
CA LEU A 51 7.13 10.12 0.76
C LEU A 51 6.94 9.71 -0.71
N LEU A 52 5.81 10.04 -1.31
CA LEU A 52 5.45 9.56 -2.65
C LEU A 52 6.00 10.43 -3.78
N ASP A 53 6.21 11.73 -3.54
CA ASP A 53 6.74 12.65 -4.55
C ASP A 53 8.26 12.78 -4.38
N LYS A 54 8.70 13.39 -3.27
CA LYS A 54 10.13 13.67 -3.01
C LYS A 54 11.00 12.42 -2.86
N LYS A 55 10.41 11.29 -2.48
CA LYS A 55 11.08 9.99 -2.29
C LYS A 55 10.50 8.90 -3.18
N SER A 56 9.89 9.29 -4.30
CA SER A 56 9.31 8.38 -5.30
C SER A 56 10.27 7.25 -5.70
N GLY A 57 11.56 7.55 -5.90
CA GLY A 57 12.55 6.55 -6.32
C GLY A 57 12.71 5.33 -5.38
N ILE A 58 12.38 5.48 -4.09
CA ILE A 58 12.47 4.39 -3.10
C ILE A 58 11.11 3.81 -2.70
N TYR A 59 10.02 4.58 -2.81
CA TYR A 59 8.68 4.15 -2.37
C TYR A 59 7.72 3.79 -3.52
N SER A 60 8.09 4.02 -4.78
CA SER A 60 7.24 3.69 -5.95
C SER A 60 7.18 2.19 -6.28
N GLY A 61 7.82 1.32 -5.51
CA GLY A 61 7.71 -0.14 -5.67
C GLY A 61 6.26 -0.61 -5.52
N ARG A 62 5.80 -1.48 -6.42
CA ARG A 62 4.46 -2.09 -6.35
C ARG A 62 4.55 -3.49 -5.73
N PRO A 63 3.65 -3.86 -4.81
CA PRO A 63 3.61 -5.21 -4.28
C PRO A 63 3.22 -6.20 -5.37
N ALA A 64 3.81 -7.40 -5.33
CA ALA A 64 3.43 -8.46 -6.25
C ALA A 64 1.99 -8.91 -5.95
N LEU A 65 1.13 -8.85 -6.96
CA LEU A 65 -0.26 -9.31 -6.89
C LEU A 65 -0.35 -10.67 -7.58
N PRO A 66 -0.33 -11.81 -6.87
CA PRO A 66 -0.14 -13.13 -7.47
C PRO A 66 -1.12 -13.47 -8.60
N MET A 67 -2.37 -13.00 -8.48
CA MET A 67 -3.38 -13.14 -9.52
C MET A 67 -3.03 -12.35 -10.79
N THR A 68 -2.55 -11.11 -10.65
CA THR A 68 -2.31 -10.20 -11.78
C THR A 68 -0.91 -10.34 -12.38
N SER A 69 0.13 -10.42 -11.55
CA SER A 69 1.51 -10.58 -12.00
C SER A 69 1.86 -12.01 -12.38
N GLY A 70 1.38 -13.01 -11.61
CA GLY A 70 1.71 -14.41 -11.79
C GLY A 70 0.83 -15.13 -12.82
N LEU A 71 -0.49 -15.14 -12.61
CA LEU A 71 -1.40 -15.95 -13.43
C LEU A 71 -1.81 -15.28 -14.74
N VAL A 72 -2.01 -13.97 -14.72
CA VAL A 72 -2.41 -13.19 -15.92
C VAL A 72 -1.19 -12.66 -16.70
N GLY A 73 0.03 -12.82 -16.15
CA GLY A 73 1.28 -12.44 -16.82
C GLY A 73 1.43 -10.93 -17.07
N ARG A 74 0.75 -10.07 -16.30
CA ARG A 74 0.79 -8.61 -16.44
C ARG A 74 1.90 -7.93 -15.65
N ASP A 75 2.95 -8.66 -15.30
CA ASP A 75 4.07 -8.16 -14.51
C ASP A 75 4.80 -6.99 -15.19
N SER A 76 4.78 -6.92 -16.53
CA SER A 76 5.36 -5.82 -17.30
C SER A 76 4.41 -4.67 -17.58
N SER A 77 3.13 -4.76 -17.19
CA SER A 77 2.14 -3.71 -17.48
C SER A 77 2.39 -2.45 -16.67
N ILE A 78 2.21 -1.26 -17.26
CA ILE A 78 2.48 0.03 -16.59
C ILE A 78 1.70 0.25 -15.29
N VAL A 79 0.62 -0.52 -15.07
CA VAL A 79 -0.22 -0.42 -13.88
C VAL A 79 0.35 -1.22 -12.70
N VAL A 80 1.00 -2.37 -12.98
CA VAL A 80 1.37 -3.37 -11.96
C VAL A 80 2.88 -3.60 -11.90
N ALA A 81 3.61 -3.21 -12.94
CA ALA A 81 5.05 -3.37 -13.00
C ALA A 81 5.73 -2.68 -11.81
N SER A 82 6.74 -3.36 -11.28
CA SER A 82 7.54 -2.79 -10.21
C SER A 82 8.46 -1.70 -10.76
N TYR A 83 8.65 -0.64 -9.98
CA TYR A 83 9.51 0.49 -10.33
C TYR A 83 10.99 0.10 -10.58
N ARG A 84 11.41 -1.09 -10.13
CA ARG A 84 12.76 -1.62 -10.39
C ARG A 84 12.96 -2.19 -11.79
N ILE A 85 11.92 -2.29 -12.61
CA ILE A 85 12.00 -2.77 -14.00
C ILE A 85 12.42 -1.60 -14.90
N GLU A 86 13.38 -1.85 -15.81
CA GLU A 86 13.97 -0.87 -16.76
C GLU A 86 12.90 -0.02 -17.48
N ARG A 87 11.73 -0.61 -17.76
CA ARG A 87 10.60 0.00 -18.45
C ARG A 87 10.01 1.26 -17.80
N PHE A 88 10.26 1.52 -16.52
CA PHE A 88 9.85 2.78 -15.84
C PHE A 88 10.95 3.84 -15.79
N ARG A 89 12.16 3.54 -16.29
CA ARG A 89 13.33 4.45 -16.28
C ARG A 89 13.61 5.09 -17.64
N GLU A 90 12.86 4.71 -18.67
CA GLU A 90 12.80 5.38 -19.99
C GLU A 90 11.73 6.48 -20.00
#